data_AF-A0A949M144-F1
#
_entry.id   AF-A0A949M144-F1
#
_cell.length_a   1.000
_cell.length_b   1.000
_cell.length_c   1.000
_cell.angle_alpha   90.00
_cell.angle_beta   90.00
_cell.angle_gamma   90.00
#
_symmetry.space_group_name_H-M   'P 1'
#
loop_
_entity.id
_entity.type
_entity.pdbx_description
1 polymer ?
#
loop_
_entity_poly.entity_id
_entity_poly.type
_entity_poly.pdbx_seq_one_letter_code
_entity_poly.pdbx_strand_id
1 'polypeptide(L)'
;FLSCRFRAWREGPFNEHVYNFFKSLSEERMVRTEAEARRRLDPDRGGIAEETIVIGDYELQRTCPHRGADLTVFGEIQGDALVCTLHGWRFDLATGTCRNADDRALRIRPCAADPSD
;
A
#
# COMPACT_ATOMS: atom_id res chain seq x y z
N PHE A 1 21.92 -43.55 -3.62
CA PHE A 1 21.22 -42.30 -3.22
C PHE A 1 22.27 -41.25 -2.88
N LEU A 2 22.29 -40.11 -3.57
CA LEU A 2 23.12 -38.96 -3.19
C LEU A 2 22.19 -37.91 -2.57
N SER A 3 22.42 -37.58 -1.30
CA SER A 3 21.71 -36.50 -0.60
C SER A 3 22.69 -35.39 -0.28
N CYS A 4 22.37 -34.15 -0.67
CA CYS A 4 23.07 -32.96 -0.21
C CYS A 4 22.18 -32.23 0.79
N ARG A 5 22.68 -32.01 2.01
CA ARG A 5 22.08 -31.11 2.99
C ARG A 5 23.03 -29.94 3.18
N PHE A 6 22.55 -28.72 2.94
CA PHE A 6 23.28 -27.51 3.27
C PHE A 6 22.41 -26.59 4.13
N ARG A 7 23.10 -25.72 4.87
CA ARG A 7 22.49 -24.64 5.66
C ARG A 7 23.21 -23.36 5.27
N ALA A 8 22.45 -22.31 5.00
CA ALA A 8 22.97 -21.00 4.68
C ALA A 8 22.30 -19.95 5.58
N TRP A 9 23.03 -18.88 5.85
CA TRP A 9 22.54 -17.68 6.54
C TRP A 9 23.23 -16.46 5.94
N ARG A 10 22.69 -15.27 6.16
CA ARG A 10 23.30 -13.98 5.76
C ARG A 10 23.28 -13.02 6.94
N GLU A 11 24.35 -12.26 7.08
CA GLU A 11 24.42 -11.11 7.98
C GLU A 11 23.91 -9.84 7.28
N GLY A 12 23.15 -9.00 8.01
CA GLY A 12 22.65 -7.71 7.50
C GLY A 12 21.36 -7.77 6.65
N PRO A 13 20.81 -6.61 6.28
CA PRO A 13 19.56 -6.49 5.51
C PRO A 13 19.73 -7.01 4.07
N PHE A 14 18.61 -7.36 3.41
CA PHE A 14 18.68 -7.86 2.03
C PHE A 14 18.76 -6.69 1.07
N ASN A 15 19.38 -6.89 -0.09
CA ASN A 15 19.33 -5.90 -1.15
C ASN A 15 17.88 -5.83 -1.67
N GLU A 16 17.18 -4.77 -1.33
CA GLU A 16 15.77 -4.58 -1.67
C GLU A 16 15.54 -4.48 -3.18
N HIS A 17 16.50 -3.95 -3.94
CA HIS A 17 16.39 -3.83 -5.39
C HIS A 17 16.43 -5.20 -6.07
N VAL A 18 17.37 -6.05 -5.65
CA VAL A 18 17.48 -7.43 -6.15
C VAL A 18 16.25 -8.25 -5.74
N TYR A 19 15.78 -8.11 -4.50
CA TYR A 19 14.56 -8.78 -4.04
C TYR A 19 13.32 -8.35 -4.85
N ASN A 20 13.15 -7.04 -5.09
CA ASN A 20 12.04 -6.52 -5.88
C ASN A 20 12.11 -7.00 -7.33
N PHE A 21 13.30 -7.06 -7.92
CA PHE A 21 13.49 -7.64 -9.26
C PHE A 21 12.98 -9.09 -9.33
N PHE A 22 13.42 -9.95 -8.39
CA PHE A 22 12.97 -11.35 -8.34
C PHE A 22 11.46 -11.49 -8.02
N LYS A 23 10.89 -10.57 -7.24
CA LYS A 23 9.45 -10.54 -6.93
C LYS A 23 8.58 -10.10 -8.13
N SER A 24 9.16 -9.38 -9.08
CA SER A 24 8.46 -8.79 -10.21
C SER A 24 8.71 -9.50 -11.55
N LEU A 25 9.12 -10.78 -11.56
CA LEU A 25 9.49 -11.51 -12.78
C LEU A 25 8.34 -11.86 -13.76
N SER A 26 7.12 -11.37 -13.54
CA SER A 26 6.05 -11.47 -14.53
C SER A 26 5.89 -10.16 -15.28
N GLU A 27 5.47 -10.19 -16.55
CA GLU A 27 5.25 -8.99 -17.36
C GLU A 27 4.34 -7.98 -16.67
N GLU A 28 3.22 -8.44 -16.10
CA GLU A 28 2.30 -7.61 -15.34
C GLU A 28 2.99 -6.89 -14.15
N ARG A 29 3.82 -7.61 -13.39
CA ARG A 29 4.53 -7.05 -12.25
C ARG A 29 5.68 -6.13 -12.68
N MET A 30 6.35 -6.42 -13.79
CA MET A 30 7.37 -5.53 -14.37
C MET A 30 6.75 -4.21 -14.81
N VAL A 31 5.66 -4.25 -15.59
CA VAL A 31 4.92 -3.06 -16.04
C VAL A 31 4.50 -2.21 -14.85
N ARG A 32 3.98 -2.85 -13.80
CA ARG A 32 3.58 -2.15 -12.57
C ARG A 32 4.78 -1.53 -11.83
N THR A 33 5.89 -2.25 -11.76
CA THR A 33 7.12 -1.78 -11.10
C THR A 33 7.69 -0.56 -11.85
N GLU A 34 7.69 -0.61 -13.18
CA GLU A 34 8.10 0.53 -14.02
C GLU A 34 7.16 1.72 -13.87
N ALA A 35 5.84 1.48 -13.85
CA ALA A 35 4.85 2.53 -13.61
C ALA A 35 5.04 3.17 -12.22
N GLU A 36 5.32 2.38 -11.19
CA GLU A 36 5.67 2.90 -9.86
C GLU A 36 6.97 3.71 -9.89
N ALA A 37 8.02 3.21 -10.56
CA ALA A 37 9.29 3.93 -10.68
C ALA A 37 9.13 5.28 -11.41
N ARG A 38 8.35 5.32 -12.50
CA ARG A 38 8.00 6.57 -13.20
C ARG A 38 7.24 7.52 -12.30
N ARG A 39 6.21 7.04 -11.59
CA ARG A 39 5.46 7.84 -10.61
C ARG A 39 6.34 8.36 -9.48
N ARG A 40 7.35 7.60 -9.03
CA ARG A 40 8.29 8.04 -7.99
C ARG A 40 9.17 9.20 -8.43
N LEU A 41 9.49 9.26 -9.72
CA LEU A 41 10.31 10.31 -10.34
C LEU A 41 9.49 11.49 -10.86
N ASP A 42 8.16 11.40 -10.80
CA ASP A 42 7.25 12.45 -11.25
C ASP A 42 7.34 13.67 -10.29
N PRO A 43 7.69 14.86 -10.78
CA PRO A 43 7.78 16.06 -9.95
C PRO A 43 6.42 16.48 -9.35
N ASP A 44 5.31 16.13 -10.00
CA ASP A 44 3.96 16.48 -9.55
C ASP A 44 3.34 15.41 -8.62
N ARG A 45 4.11 14.35 -8.30
CA ARG A 45 3.65 13.24 -7.44
C ARG A 45 3.09 13.71 -6.10
N GLY A 46 3.59 14.83 -5.56
CA GLY A 46 3.09 15.42 -4.32
C GLY A 46 1.58 15.71 -4.36
N GLY A 47 1.06 16.19 -5.49
CA GLY A 47 -0.35 16.56 -5.65
C GLY A 47 -1.30 15.37 -5.53
N ILE A 48 -0.93 14.20 -6.06
CA ILE A 48 -1.77 12.99 -6.01
C ILE A 48 -1.88 12.44 -4.58
N ALA A 49 -0.85 12.63 -3.74
CA ALA A 49 -0.89 12.20 -2.35
C ALA A 49 -1.84 13.06 -1.49
N GLU A 50 -2.10 14.30 -1.92
CA GLU A 50 -3.00 15.22 -1.23
C GLU A 50 -4.48 15.01 -1.62
N GLU A 51 -4.75 14.36 -2.76
CA GLU A 51 -6.11 14.04 -3.20
C GLU A 51 -6.87 13.25 -2.14
N THR A 52 -8.13 13.63 -1.94
CA THR A 52 -9.09 12.92 -1.09
C THR A 52 -10.08 12.19 -2.00
N ILE A 53 -10.33 10.91 -1.71
CA ILE A 53 -11.23 10.03 -2.43
C ILE A 53 -12.31 9.50 -1.49
N VAL A 54 -13.40 9.01 -2.05
CA VAL A 54 -14.48 8.35 -1.30
C VAL A 54 -14.44 6.86 -1.57
N ILE A 55 -14.46 6.04 -0.51
CA ILE A 55 -14.68 4.59 -0.58
C ILE A 55 -15.77 4.24 0.43
N GLY A 56 -16.91 3.75 -0.05
CA GLY A 56 -18.10 3.58 0.81
C GLY A 56 -18.52 4.90 1.45
N ASP A 57 -18.78 4.87 2.76
CA ASP A 57 -19.19 6.04 3.54
C ASP A 57 -18.01 6.82 4.13
N TYR A 58 -16.81 6.68 3.57
CA TYR A 58 -15.58 7.27 4.09
C TYR A 58 -14.83 8.09 3.05
N GLU A 59 -14.38 9.26 3.47
CA GLU A 59 -13.40 10.07 2.75
C GLU A 59 -11.99 9.80 3.29
N LEU A 60 -11.04 9.55 2.40
CA LEU A 60 -9.65 9.25 2.76
C LEU A 60 -8.65 9.78 1.74
N GLN A 61 -7.39 9.93 2.16
CA GLN A 61 -6.31 10.26 1.23
C GLN A 61 -6.14 9.14 0.18
N ARG A 62 -5.92 9.50 -1.09
CA ARG A 62 -5.85 8.55 -2.20
C ARG A 62 -4.73 7.52 -2.06
N THR A 63 -3.62 7.89 -1.44
CA THR A 63 -2.41 7.06 -1.42
C THR A 63 -2.18 6.40 -0.06
N CYS A 64 -1.92 5.09 -0.09
CA CYS A 64 -1.58 4.32 1.11
C CYS A 64 -0.26 4.83 1.71
N PRO A 65 -0.24 5.23 3.00
CA PRO A 65 0.92 5.90 3.60
C PRO A 65 2.17 5.02 3.71
N HIS A 66 2.03 3.68 3.57
CA HIS A 66 3.14 2.72 3.54
C HIS A 66 4.09 2.92 2.35
N ARG A 67 3.58 2.79 1.10
CA ARG A 67 4.39 2.88 -0.12
C ARG A 67 3.68 3.56 -1.28
N GLY A 68 2.64 4.35 -1.00
CA GLY A 68 1.94 5.16 -2.00
C GLY A 68 1.08 4.35 -2.98
N ALA A 69 0.57 3.19 -2.58
CA ALA A 69 -0.38 2.45 -3.40
C ALA A 69 -1.66 3.28 -3.61
N ASP A 70 -2.20 3.29 -4.82
CA ASP A 70 -3.45 3.99 -5.16
C ASP A 70 -4.64 3.23 -4.56
N LEU A 71 -5.29 3.79 -3.54
CA LEU A 71 -6.40 3.17 -2.83
C LEU A 71 -7.69 3.17 -3.64
N THR A 72 -7.79 3.94 -4.73
CA THR A 72 -8.90 3.76 -5.69
C THR A 72 -8.84 2.39 -6.39
N VAL A 73 -7.66 1.78 -6.43
CA VAL A 73 -7.42 0.47 -7.08
C VAL A 73 -7.24 -0.65 -6.04
N PHE A 74 -6.59 -0.35 -4.92
CA PHE A 74 -6.21 -1.36 -3.92
C PHE A 74 -6.89 -1.17 -2.56
N GLY A 75 -7.76 -0.19 -2.38
CA GLY A 75 -8.46 0.07 -1.12
C GLY A 75 -9.79 -0.66 -1.05
N GLU A 76 -9.98 -1.45 0.01
CA GLU A 76 -11.23 -2.16 0.28
C GLU A 76 -11.65 -1.96 1.74
N ILE A 77 -12.94 -1.75 1.99
CA ILE A 77 -13.48 -1.77 3.35
C ILE A 77 -13.78 -3.21 3.75
N GLN A 78 -13.21 -3.66 4.87
CA GLN A 78 -13.42 -4.99 5.43
C GLN A 78 -13.71 -4.88 6.93
N GLY A 79 -15.00 -4.88 7.27
CA GLY A 79 -15.48 -4.67 8.64
C GLY A 79 -15.21 -3.23 9.09
N ASP A 80 -14.38 -3.09 10.11
CA ASP A 80 -14.01 -1.82 10.75
C ASP A 80 -12.68 -1.25 10.23
N ALA A 81 -12.15 -1.77 9.13
CA ALA A 81 -10.87 -1.37 8.58
C ALA A 81 -10.90 -1.12 7.07
N LEU A 82 -10.15 -0.11 6.62
CA LEU A 82 -9.70 -0.01 5.24
C LEU A 82 -8.46 -0.88 5.04
N VAL A 83 -8.50 -1.78 4.06
CA VAL A 83 -7.43 -2.70 3.71
C VAL A 83 -6.82 -2.30 2.37
N CYS A 84 -5.51 -2.05 2.35
CA CYS A 84 -4.74 -1.92 1.12
C CYS A 84 -4.32 -3.32 0.64
N THR A 85 -5.01 -3.85 -0.36
CA THR A 85 -4.86 -5.24 -0.85
C THR A 85 -3.52 -5.52 -1.52
N LEU A 86 -2.75 -4.49 -1.88
CA LEU A 86 -1.41 -4.68 -2.46
C LEU A 86 -0.42 -5.33 -1.47
N HIS A 87 -0.43 -4.87 -0.22
CA HIS A 87 0.53 -5.30 0.81
C HIS A 87 -0.15 -5.72 2.12
N GLY A 88 -1.48 -5.76 2.15
CA GLY A 88 -2.26 -6.18 3.32
C GLY A 88 -2.25 -5.18 4.48
N TRP A 89 -1.93 -3.91 4.25
CA TRP A 89 -1.97 -2.88 5.30
C TRP A 89 -3.41 -2.60 5.71
N ARG A 90 -3.66 -2.52 7.01
CA ARG A 90 -5.02 -2.34 7.56
C ARG A 90 -5.07 -1.08 8.39
N PHE A 91 -6.04 -0.22 8.12
CA PHE A 91 -6.24 1.05 8.81
C PHE A 91 -7.60 1.03 9.47
N ASP A 92 -7.65 1.34 10.76
CA ASP A 92 -8.89 1.52 11.49
C ASP A 92 -9.73 2.65 10.87
N LEU A 93 -11.01 2.39 10.56
CA LEU A 93 -11.87 3.38 9.88
C LEU A 93 -12.22 4.59 10.76
N ALA A 94 -12.22 4.42 12.09
CA ALA A 94 -12.57 5.48 13.03
C ALA A 94 -11.40 6.43 13.29
N THR A 95 -10.18 5.91 13.29
CA THR A 95 -8.98 6.66 13.72
C THR A 95 -7.91 6.82 12.65
N GLY A 96 -7.95 6.02 11.59
CA GLY A 96 -6.89 5.95 10.58
C GLY A 96 -5.63 5.23 11.04
N THR A 97 -5.60 4.73 12.28
CA THR A 97 -4.44 4.05 12.85
C THR A 97 -4.13 2.78 12.08
N CYS A 98 -2.88 2.59 11.70
CA CYS A 98 -2.45 1.33 11.10
C CYS A 98 -2.42 0.23 12.17
N ARG A 99 -3.06 -0.91 11.88
CA ARG A 99 -3.16 -2.04 12.81
C ARG A 99 -1.97 -3.01 12.74
N ASN A 100 -1.14 -2.89 11.70
CA ASN A 100 -0.03 -3.81 11.47
C ASN A 100 1.34 -3.12 11.36
N ALA A 101 1.41 -1.82 11.70
CA ALA A 101 2.65 -1.06 11.88
C ALA A 101 2.37 0.25 12.66
N ASP A 102 3.37 0.76 13.39
CA ASP A 102 3.20 1.93 14.27
C ASP A 102 3.57 3.26 13.59
N ASP A 103 4.15 3.27 12.40
CA ASP A 103 4.86 4.44 11.86
C ASP A 103 3.99 5.36 10.96
N ARG A 104 2.78 4.93 10.55
CA ARG A 104 2.03 5.59 9.47
C ARG A 104 0.51 5.47 9.63
N ALA A 105 -0.15 6.59 9.92
CA ALA A 105 -1.62 6.69 9.93
C ALA A 105 -2.17 7.09 8.54
N LEU A 106 -3.37 6.60 8.21
CA LEU A 106 -4.12 7.02 7.04
C LEU A 106 -5.04 8.20 7.42
N ARG A 107 -5.02 9.29 6.66
CA ARG A 107 -6.06 10.32 6.77
C ARG A 107 -7.38 9.73 6.25
N ILE A 108 -8.32 9.50 7.15
CA ILE A 108 -9.65 8.95 6.86
C ILE A 108 -10.68 9.55 7.83
N ARG A 109 -11.90 9.75 7.35
CA ARG A 109 -13.05 10.20 8.14
C ARG A 109 -14.35 9.70 7.51
N PRO A 110 -15.43 9.53 8.29
CA PRO A 110 -16.76 9.34 7.71
C PRO A 110 -17.12 10.52 6.82
N CYS A 111 -17.81 10.24 5.71
CA CYS A 111 -18.47 11.26 4.91
C CYS A 111 -19.45 12.04 5.80
N ALA A 112 -19.63 13.34 5.53
CA ALA A 112 -20.70 14.08 6.18
C ALA A 112 -22.04 13.40 5.82
N ALA A 113 -22.86 13.11 6.82
CA ALA A 113 -24.23 12.67 6.55
C ALA A 113 -24.94 13.80 5.80
N ASP A 114 -25.57 13.47 4.67
CA ASP A 114 -26.44 14.42 3.99
C ASP A 114 -27.54 14.82 4.97
N PRO A 115 -27.74 16.11 5.27
CA PRO A 115 -28.70 16.56 6.29
C PRO A 115 -30.17 16.45 5.84
N SER A 116 -30.51 15.48 4.99
CA SER A 116 -31.82 15.35 4.34
C SER A 116 -32.55 14.03 4.59
N ASP A 117 -32.29 13.34 5.70
CA ASP A 117 -33.09 12.19 6.16
C ASP A 117 -33.84 12.52 7.47
#